data_AF-A0A419SES0-F1
#
_entry.id   AF-A0A419SES0-F1
#
_cell.length_a   1.000
_cell.length_b   1.000
_cell.length_c   1.000
_cell.angle_alpha   90.00
_cell.angle_beta   90.00
_cell.angle_gamma   90.00
#
_symmetry.space_group_name_H-M   'P 1'
#
loop_
_entity.id
_entity.type
_entity.pdbx_description
1 polymer ?
#
loop_
_entity_poly.entity_id
_entity_poly.type
_entity_poly.pdbx_seq_one_letter_code
_entity_poly.pdbx_strand_id
1 'polypeptide(L)' 'MSLADSTHRSSVKLGLDALLEEICRLRSRLNEMSLEVGNLSNPSIVEISQQLDQKLNAYEQMKNKQAC' A
#
# COMPACT_ATOMS: atom_id res chain seq x y z
N MET A 1 -13.97 -27.28 -10.56
CA MET A 1 -13.15 -26.09 -10.22
C MET A 1 -11.77 -26.31 -10.79
N SER A 2 -11.30 -25.41 -11.67
CA SER A 2 -10.07 -25.61 -12.43
C SER A 2 -8.84 -25.17 -11.62
N LEU A 3 -7.73 -25.90 -11.70
CA LEU A 3 -6.46 -25.59 -11.00
C LEU A 3 -5.92 -24.17 -11.31
N ALA A 4 -6.30 -23.61 -12.46
CA ALA A 4 -5.95 -22.25 -12.87
C ALA A 4 -6.55 -21.16 -11.94
N ASP A 5 -7.77 -21.36 -11.44
CA ASP A 5 -8.44 -20.39 -10.55
C ASP A 5 -7.77 -20.31 -9.18
N SER A 6 -7.33 -21.47 -8.64
CA SER A 6 -6.63 -21.52 -7.35
C SER A 6 -5.27 -20.85 -7.37
N THR A 7 -4.53 -20.97 -8.47
CA THR A 7 -3.20 -20.35 -8.63
C THR A 7 -3.32 -18.84 -8.83
N HIS A 8 -4.30 -18.39 -9.62
CA HIS A 8 -4.54 -16.96 -9.85
C HIS A 8 -4.94 -16.24 -8.55
N ARG A 9 -5.87 -16.81 -7.78
CA ARG A 9 -6.30 -16.25 -6.49
C ARG A 9 -5.15 -16.17 -5.48
N SER A 10 -4.27 -17.17 -5.45
CA SER A 10 -3.11 -17.19 -4.53
C SER A 10 -2.06 -16.13 -4.89
N SER A 11 -1.76 -15.96 -6.18
CA SER A 11 -0.83 -14.93 -6.66
C SER A 11 -1.35 -13.51 -6.38
N VAL A 12 -2.65 -13.29 -6.58
CA VAL A 12 -3.29 -12.00 -6.32
C VAL A 12 -3.34 -11.68 -4.82
N LYS A 13 -3.59 -12.68 -3.97
CA LYS A 13 -3.50 -12.52 -2.51
C LYS A 13 -2.09 -12.13 -2.05
N LEU A 14 -1.05 -12.79 -2.57
CA LEU A 14 0.34 -12.43 -2.28
C LEU A 14 0.66 -10.99 -2.69
N GLY A 15 0.11 -10.53 -3.82
CA GLY A 15 0.25 -9.14 -4.26
C GLY A 15 -0.42 -8.12 -3.31
N LEU A 16 -1.62 -8.45 -2.80
CA LEU A 16 -2.28 -7.60 -1.79
C LEU A 16 -1.52 -7.57 -0.47
N ASP A 17 -1.03 -8.71 0.01
CA ASP A 17 -0.29 -8.80 1.28
C ASP A 17 1.01 -7.98 1.19
N ALA A 18 1.73 -8.05 0.07
CA ALA A 18 2.92 -7.23 -0.17
C ALA A 18 2.60 -5.72 -0.19
N LEU A 19 1.50 -5.31 -0.83
CA LEU A 19 1.06 -3.92 -0.84
C LEU A 19 0.69 -3.42 0.57
N LEU A 20 0.01 -4.26 1.37
CA LEU A 20 -0.31 -3.91 2.76
C LEU A 20 0.94 -3.73 3.60
N GLU A 21 1.94 -4.59 3.43
CA GLU A 21 3.20 -4.45 4.14
C GLU A 21 3.89 -3.13 3.80
N GLU A 22 3.91 -2.76 2.51
CA GLU A 22 4.50 -1.50 2.07
C GLU A 22 3.72 -0.27 2.58
N ILE A 23 2.39 -0.33 2.58
CA ILE A 23 1.51 0.70 3.19
C ILE A 23 1.83 0.86 4.68
N CYS A 24 1.97 -0.24 5.42
CA CYS A 24 2.31 -0.21 6.84
C CYS A 24 3.68 0.43 7.07
N ARG A 25 4.70 0.05 6.28
CA ARG A 25 6.04 0.64 6.37
C ARG A 25 6.02 2.15 6.10
N LEU A 26 5.32 2.58 5.04
CA LEU A 26 5.19 4.00 4.68
C LEU A 26 4.44 4.80 5.76
N ARG A 27 3.39 4.24 6.38
CA ARG A 27 2.68 4.86 7.50
C ARG A 27 3.57 5.07 8.72
N SER A 28 4.31 4.03 9.11
CA SER A 28 5.25 4.15 10.23
C SER A 28 6.31 5.20 9.94
N ARG A 29 6.88 5.19 8.73
CA ARG A 29 7.90 6.17 8.34
C ARG A 29 7.37 7.60 8.31
N LEU A 30 6.17 7.81 7.78
CA LEU A 30 5.52 9.13 7.76
C LEU A 30 5.30 9.65 9.18
N ASN A 31 4.84 8.78 10.09
CA ASN A 31 4.60 9.14 11.48
C ASN A 31 5.91 9.52 12.19
N GLU A 32 6.95 8.69 12.08
CA GLU A 32 8.30 8.98 12.60
C GLU A 32 8.81 10.33 12.11
N MET A 33 8.78 10.57 10.79
CA MET A 33 9.25 11.82 10.20
C MET A 33 8.41 13.02 10.65
N SER A 34 7.09 12.87 10.79
CA SER A 34 6.22 13.93 11.26
C SER A 34 6.54 14.36 12.70
N LEU A 35 6.95 13.41 13.55
CA LEU A 35 7.38 13.66 14.92
C LEU A 35 8.79 14.28 14.97
N GLU A 36 9.71 13.79 14.13
CA GLU A 36 11.10 14.29 14.05
C GLU A 36 11.18 15.72 13.51
N VAL A 37 10.44 16.02 12.44
CA VAL A 37 10.52 17.31 11.74
C VAL A 37 9.53 18.34 12.31
N GLY A 38 8.37 17.89 12.79
CA GLY A 38 7.32 18.76 13.33
C GLY A 38 6.65 19.69 12.30
N ASN A 39 6.96 19.54 11.01
CA ASN A 39 6.40 20.34 9.92
C ASN A 39 5.93 19.44 8.77
N LEU A 40 4.61 19.29 8.63
CA LEU A 40 4.00 18.44 7.60
C LEU A 40 4.21 18.94 6.17
N SER A 41 4.59 20.21 5.99
CA SER A 41 4.92 20.77 4.68
C SER A 41 6.37 20.51 4.27
N ASN A 42 7.14 19.78 5.07
CA ASN A 42 8.49 19.39 4.70
C ASN A 42 8.46 18.55 3.41
N PRO A 43 9.28 18.85 2.38
CA PRO A 43 9.25 18.16 1.10
C PRO A 43 9.36 16.63 1.20
N SER A 44 10.19 16.12 2.12
CA SER A 44 10.36 14.68 2.32
C SER A 44 9.14 14.02 2.99
N ILE A 45 8.44 14.73 3.87
CA ILE A 45 7.17 14.24 4.45
C ILE A 45 6.09 14.20 3.36
N VAL A 46 6.00 15.25 2.54
CA VAL A 46 5.06 15.31 1.42
C VAL A 46 5.33 14.17 0.44
N GLU A 47 6.59 13.90 0.12
CA GLU A 47 6.96 12.80 -0.78
C GLU A 47 6.51 11.43 -0.24
N ILE A 48 6.79 11.14 1.04
CA ILE A 48 6.33 9.88 1.66
C ILE A 48 4.80 9.80 1.71
N SER A 49 4.12 10.92 1.99
CA SER A 49 2.65 10.98 1.95
C SER A 49 2.11 10.65 0.55
N GLN A 50 2.72 11.20 -0.50
CA GLN A 50 2.31 10.92 -1.89
C GLN A 50 2.54 9.46 -2.26
N GLN A 51 3.67 8.86 -1.84
CA GLN A 51 3.93 7.44 -2.05
C GLN A 51 2.89 6.57 -1.33
N LEU A 52 2.53 6.93 -0.10
CA LEU A 52 1.50 6.22 0.65
C LEU A 52 0.14 6.28 -0.05
N ASP A 53 -0.27 7.44 -0.55
CA ASP A 53 -1.51 7.61 -1.31
C ASP A 53 -1.53 6.75 -2.58
N GLN A 54 -0.42 6.70 -3.32
CA GLN A 54 -0.29 5.83 -4.50
C GLN A 54 -0.48 4.35 -4.15
N LYS A 55 0.11 3.88 -3.04
CA LYS A 55 -0.01 2.49 -2.60
C LYS A 55 -1.41 2.16 -2.11
N LEU A 56 -2.06 3.07 -1.38
CA LEU A 56 -3.46 2.92 -0.96
C LEU A 56 -4.40 2.80 -2.17
N ASN A 57 -4.20 3.65 -3.18
CA ASN A 57 -4.97 3.59 -4.42
C ASN A 57 -4.73 2.27 -5.18
N ALA A 58 -3.48 1.80 -5.27
CA ALA A 58 -3.16 0.53 -5.91
C ALA A 58 -3.81 -0.66 -5.18
N TYR A 59 -3.78 -0.66 -3.85
CA TYR A 59 -4.42 -1.69 -3.02
C TYR A 59 -5.93 -1.72 -3.26
N GLU A 60 -6.59 -0.56 -3.23
CA GLU A 60 -8.04 -0.47 -3.44
C GLU A 60 -8.43 -0.92 -4.86
N GLN A 61 -7.66 -0.55 -5.89
CA GLN A 61 -7.88 -1.03 -7.25
C GLN A 61 -7.75 -2.55 -7.36
N MET A 62 -6.74 -3.15 -6.73
CA MET A 62 -6.54 -4.61 -6.76
C MET A 62 -7.61 -5.35 -5.96
N LYS A 63 -8.06 -4.79 -4.85
CA LYS A 63 -9.16 -5.33 -4.05
C LYS A 63 -10.48 -5.28 -4.81
N ASN A 64 -10.78 -4.16 -5.48
CA ASN A 64 -12.00 -4.02 -6.27
C ASN A 64 -12.03 -4.99 -7.46
N LYS A 65 -10.87 -5.25 -8.09
CA LYS A 65 -10.74 -6.29 -9.14
C LYS A 65 -10.99 -7.72 -8.64
N GLN A 66 -10.95 -7.98 -7.34
CA GLN A 66 -11.30 -9.29 -6.75
C GLN A 66 -12.78 -9.40 -6.36
N ALA A 67 -13.46 -8.27 -6.21
CA ALA A 67 -14.87 -8.23 -5.83
C ALA A 67 -15.82 -8.30 -7.04
N CYS A 68 -15.31 -8.04 -8.25
CA CYS A 68 -16.00 -8.29 -9.53
C CYS A 68 -15.72 -9.71 -10.03
#